data_AF-A0A1N7SKW1-F1
#
_entry.id   AF-A0A1N7SKW1-F1
#
_cell.length_a   1.000
_cell.length_b   1.000
_cell.length_c   1.000
_cell.angle_alpha   90.00
_cell.angle_beta   90.00
_cell.angle_gamma   90.00
#
_symmetry.space_group_name_H-M   'P 1'
#
loop_
_entity.id
_entity.type
_entity.pdbx_description
1 polymer ?
#
loop_
_entity_poly.entity_id
_entity_poly.type
_entity_poly.pdbx_seq_one_letter_code
_entity_poly.pdbx_strand_id
1 'polypeptide(L)' 'MKTDGKLDRNWLKGALGDAMHAVLCGAGHNLRMILRKLKVFYALILAPLVRIMPGA' A
#
# COMPACT_ATOMS: atom_id res chain seq x y z
N MET A 1 15.25 1.34 -13.78
CA MET A 1 14.31 1.82 -12.75
C MET A 1 12.94 1.22 -13.06
N LYS A 2 12.30 0.49 -12.13
CA LYS A 2 10.96 -0.08 -12.38
C LYS A 2 9.96 1.05 -12.50
N THR A 3 9.47 1.27 -13.72
CA THR A 3 8.43 2.23 -14.05
C THR A 3 7.09 1.71 -13.54
N ASP A 4 6.83 1.93 -12.25
CA ASP A 4 5.55 1.63 -11.60
C ASP A 4 4.41 2.57 -12.10
N GLY A 5 4.38 2.95 -13.38
CA GLY A 5 3.27 3.59 -14.12
C GLY A 5 2.57 4.82 -13.50
N LYS A 6 3.03 5.31 -12.35
CA LYS A 6 2.35 6.31 -11.51
C LYS A 6 3.05 7.65 -11.45
N LEU A 7 4.27 7.74 -11.99
CA LEU A 7 5.02 8.99 -12.11
C LEU A 7 4.45 9.92 -13.19
N ASP A 8 3.66 9.37 -14.13
CA ASP A 8 3.06 10.11 -15.25
C ASP A 8 1.89 11.03 -14.81
N ARG A 9 1.40 10.87 -13.57
CA ARG A 9 0.33 11.71 -13.01
C ARG A 9 0.85 12.73 -12.00
N ASN A 10 1.97 13.41 -12.30
CA ASN A 10 2.43 14.48 -11.44
C ASN A 10 1.59 15.76 -11.63
N TRP A 11 0.82 16.14 -10.61
CA TRP A 11 0.04 17.38 -10.57
C TRP A 11 0.82 18.53 -9.89
N LEU A 12 1.99 18.25 -9.31
CA LEU A 12 2.87 19.23 -8.68
C LEU A 12 3.83 19.80 -9.74
N LYS A 13 3.84 21.12 -9.90
CA LYS A 13 4.62 21.80 -10.95
C LYS A 13 6.11 21.91 -10.59
N GLY A 14 6.97 21.66 -11.57
CA GLY A 14 8.42 21.90 -11.50
C GLY A 14 9.20 20.79 -10.80
N ALA A 15 10.54 20.90 -10.84
CA ALA A 15 11.46 19.86 -10.39
C ALA A 15 11.28 19.44 -8.92
N LEU A 16 10.87 20.37 -8.04
CA LEU A 16 10.53 20.05 -6.65
C LEU A 16 9.28 19.17 -6.57
N GLY A 17 8.26 19.45 -7.38
CA GLY A 17 7.05 18.65 -7.48
C GLY A 17 7.34 17.23 -7.98
N ASP A 18 8.18 17.10 -9.00
CA ASP A 18 8.62 15.80 -9.53
C ASP A 18 9.37 14.98 -8.46
N ALA A 19 10.28 15.60 -7.72
CA ALA A 19 11.01 14.97 -6.63
C ALA A 19 10.06 14.48 -5.51
N MET A 20 9.12 15.34 -5.10
CA MET A 20 8.10 14.98 -4.10
C MET A 20 7.20 13.84 -4.58
N HIS A 21 6.79 13.86 -5.85
CA HIS A 21 5.96 12.81 -6.45
C HIS A 21 6.70 11.47 -6.49
N ALA A 22 7.98 11.46 -6.84
CA ALA A 22 8.81 10.27 -6.82
C ALA A 22 8.94 9.67 -5.40
N VAL A 23 9.20 10.53 -4.41
CA VAL A 23 9.26 10.12 -2.99
C VAL A 23 7.92 9.55 -2.52
N LEU A 24 6.81 10.24 -2.80
CA LEU A 24 5.48 9.82 -2.37
C LEU A 24 5.02 8.54 -3.09
N CYS A 25 5.35 8.38 -4.37
CA CYS A 25 5.08 7.16 -5.12
C CYS A 25 5.85 5.97 -4.53
N GLY A 26 7.13 6.16 -4.21
CA GLY A 26 7.96 5.17 -3.53
C GLY A 26 7.43 4.81 -2.13
N ALA A 27 7.10 5.82 -1.33
CA ALA A 27 6.50 5.62 0.00
C ALA A 27 5.16 4.86 -0.09
N GLY A 28 4.28 5.27 -1.00
CA GLY A 28 2.99 4.62 -1.25
C GLY A 28 3.13 3.16 -1.69
N HIS A 29 4.13 2.83 -2.50
CA HIS A 29 4.44 1.45 -2.89
C HIS A 29 4.81 0.60 -1.67
N ASN A 30 5.72 1.09 -0.81
CA ASN A 30 6.14 0.40 0.41
C ASN A 30 4.98 0.21 1.39
N LEU A 31 4.16 1.24 1.61
CA LEU A 31 2.96 1.15 2.44
C LEU A 31 1.98 0.10 1.91
N ARG A 32 1.81 -0.01 0.58
CA ARG A 32 0.93 -1.02 -0.03
C ARG A 32 1.43 -2.44 0.22
N MET A 33 2.75 -2.66 0.23
CA MET A 33 3.32 -3.96 0.58
C MET A 33 3.11 -4.31 2.06
N ILE A 34 3.33 -3.34 2.97
CA ILE A 34 3.09 -3.52 4.41
C ILE A 34 1.62 -3.86 4.67
N LEU A 35 0.70 -3.09 4.08
CA LEU A 35 -0.74 -3.32 4.24
C LEU A 35 -1.19 -4.67 3.67
N ARG A 36 -0.59 -5.13 2.56
CA ARG A 36 -0.86 -6.49 2.03
C ARG A 36 -0.47 -7.57 3.03
N LYS A 37 0.74 -7.47 3.61
CA LYS A 37 1.20 -8.42 4.63
C LYS A 37 0.31 -8.37 5.88
N LEU A 38 -0.04 -7.16 6.33
CA LEU A 38 -0.91 -6.97 7.49
C LEU A 38 -2.31 -7.55 7.26
N LYS A 39 -2.90 -7.36 6.07
CA LYS A 39 -4.19 -7.97 5.71
C LYS A 39 -4.16 -9.50 5.77
N VAL A 40 -3.09 -10.11 5.23
CA VAL A 40 -2.92 -11.57 5.31
C VAL A 40 -2.78 -12.01 6.76
N PHE A 41 -1.96 -11.33 7.55
CA PHE A 41 -1.79 -11.63 8.98
C PHE A 41 -3.11 -11.52 9.75
N TYR A 42 -3.87 -10.45 9.52
CA TYR A 42 -5.20 -10.27 10.11
C TYR A 42 -6.17 -11.39 9.70
N ALA A 43 -6.17 -11.79 8.43
CA ALA A 43 -7.01 -12.89 7.96
C ALA A 43 -6.64 -14.24 8.61
N LEU A 44 -5.34 -14.50 8.79
CA LEU A 44 -4.86 -15.71 9.47
C LEU A 44 -5.29 -15.78 10.94
N ILE A 45 -5.44 -14.64 11.60
CA ILE A 45 -5.94 -14.58 12.98
C ILE A 45 -7.47 -14.61 13.01
N LEU A 46 -8.13 -13.82 12.16
CA LEU A 46 -9.58 -13.66 12.19
C LEU A 46 -10.31 -14.92 11.71
N ALA A 47 -9.80 -15.61 10.68
CA ALA A 47 -10.44 -16.81 10.14
C ALA A 47 -10.67 -17.93 11.18
N PRO A 48 -9.67 -18.34 11.99
CA PRO A 48 -9.91 -19.31 13.06
C PRO A 48 -10.79 -18.73 14.17
N LEU A 49 -10.68 -17.45 14.53
CA LEU A 49 -11.53 -16.84 15.56
C LEU A 49 -13.02 -16.89 15.17
N VAL A 50 -13.35 -16.53 13.94
CA VAL A 50 -14.71 -16.62 13.40
C VAL A 50 -15.19 -18.07 13.38
N ARG A 51 -14.32 -19.02 13.06
CA ARG A 51 -14.67 -20.45 13.04
C ARG A 51 -14.89 -21.04 14.43
N ILE A 52 -14.20 -20.54 15.44
CA ILE A 52 -14.31 -20.99 16.84
C ILE A 52 -15.52 -20.38 17.55
N MET A 53 -16.08 -19.27 17.04
CA MET A 53 -17.28 -18.63 17.57
C MET A 53 -18.50 -18.91 16.68
N PRO A 54 -19.10 -20.12 16.73
CA PRO A 54 -20.29 -20.41 15.96
C PRO A 54 -21.49 -19.67 16.57
N GLY A 55 -21.81 -18.48 16.06
CA GLY A 55 -23.02 -17.75 16.51
C GLY A 55 -23.03 -16.22 16.41
N ALA A 56 -22.20 -15.60 15.56
CA ALA A 56 -22.42 -14.22 15.13
C ALA A 56 -23.12 -14.19 13.76
#